data_AF-A0A3A1YM02-F1
#
_entry.id   AF-A0A3A1YM02-F1
#
_cell.length_a   1.000
_cell.length_b   1.000
_cell.length_c   1.000
_cell.angle_alpha   90.00
_cell.angle_beta   90.00
_cell.angle_gamma   90.00
#
_symmetry.space_group_name_H-M   'P 1'
#
loop_
_entity.id
_entity.type
_entity.pdbx_description
1 polymer ?
#
loop_
_entity_poly.entity_id
_entity_poly.type
_entity_poly.pdbx_seq_one_letter_code
_entity_poly.pdbx_strand_id
1 'polypeptide(L)'
;MHILLNSTQYLTPSQRRIMNLRWAYWFVLCNLVIFWLLGLRYISGLHIHNAISMGYFLATNFSHFFLLSLISLVIPILVVFIIKNDFYYRLVVATYYTLLISLLMLDQAVYNIFYEHLRWINLVDLLLAHARYQVDFVNVYFIAIPFILLFEVLFSAYIWRRILHLHFRSKFTYIFFFLMLICICWSNSLYIYAMNTDNVDILKYRSVFPLMFYFTPDNGLDYLP
;
A
#
# COMPACT_ATOMS: atom_id res chain seq x y z
N MET A 1 6.10 -32.75 7.46
CA MET A 1 5.60 -31.38 7.76
C MET A 1 5.68 -30.99 9.24
N HIS A 2 5.88 -31.95 10.18
CA HIS A 2 5.98 -31.70 11.62
C HIS A 2 7.32 -31.09 12.11
N ILE A 3 8.39 -31.17 11.32
CA ILE A 3 9.75 -30.81 11.75
C ILE A 3 9.97 -29.28 11.82
N LEU A 4 9.25 -28.49 11.02
CA LEU A 4 9.43 -27.02 10.96
C LEU A 4 8.72 -26.24 12.05
N LEU A 5 7.68 -26.80 12.69
CA LEU A 5 7.01 -26.13 13.81
C LEU A 5 7.85 -26.23 15.10
N ASN A 6 8.69 -27.26 15.22
CA ASN A 6 9.47 -27.54 16.42
C ASN A 6 10.79 -26.74 16.52
N SER A 7 11.33 -26.25 15.39
CA SER A 7 12.62 -25.55 15.38
C SER A 7 12.58 -24.16 16.03
N THR A 8 11.40 -23.54 16.11
CA THR A 8 11.24 -22.21 16.73
C THR A 8 11.31 -22.24 18.25
N GLN A 9 11.06 -23.40 18.88
CA GLN A 9 11.14 -23.56 20.33
C GLN A 9 12.59 -23.48 20.85
N TYR A 10 13.58 -23.77 20.00
CA TYR A 10 15.01 -23.74 20.35
C TYR A 10 15.68 -22.40 20.01
N LEU A 11 14.96 -21.45 19.41
CA LEU A 11 15.52 -20.14 19.05
C LEU A 11 15.65 -19.24 20.28
N THR A 12 16.78 -18.55 20.40
CA THR A 12 16.93 -17.51 21.41
C THR A 12 15.95 -16.35 21.14
N PRO A 13 15.55 -15.58 22.16
CA PRO A 13 14.63 -14.45 21.97
C PRO A 13 15.10 -13.43 20.91
N SER A 14 16.42 -13.22 20.78
CA SER A 14 16.99 -12.34 19.75
C SER A 14 16.86 -12.93 18.35
N GLN A 15 17.16 -14.22 18.17
CA GLN A 15 17.04 -14.90 16.87
C GLN A 15 15.58 -14.93 16.38
N ARG A 16 14.63 -15.16 17.31
CA ARG A 16 13.20 -15.13 17.01
C ARG A 16 12.75 -13.75 16.50
N ARG A 17 13.19 -12.67 17.15
CA ARG A 17 12.91 -11.30 16.68
C ARG A 17 13.45 -11.05 15.27
N ILE A 18 14.68 -11.47 14.98
CA ILE A 18 15.27 -11.32 13.65
C ILE A 18 14.48 -12.11 12.60
N MET A 19 14.01 -13.32 12.95
CA MET A 19 13.16 -14.12 12.07
C MET A 19 11.81 -13.45 11.80
N ASN A 20 11.19 -12.85 12.83
CA ASN A 20 9.94 -12.10 12.70
C ASN A 20 10.09 -10.81 11.87
N LEU A 21 11.21 -10.12 11.99
CA LEU A 21 11.53 -8.96 11.15
C LEU A 21 11.76 -9.35 9.69
N ARG A 22 12.52 -10.44 9.45
CA ARG A 22 12.69 -10.99 8.09
C ARG A 22 11.36 -11.44 7.50
N TRP A 23 10.48 -11.99 8.32
CA TRP A 23 9.13 -12.40 7.90
C TRP A 23 8.31 -11.18 7.50
N ALA A 24 8.26 -10.17 8.37
CA ALA A 24 7.49 -8.95 8.12
C ALA A 24 7.94 -8.27 6.85
N TYR A 25 9.25 -8.15 6.63
CA TYR A 25 9.78 -7.61 5.38
C TYR A 25 9.20 -8.27 4.12
N TRP A 26 9.22 -9.61 4.05
CA TRP A 26 8.65 -10.34 2.92
C TRP A 26 7.13 -10.20 2.85
N PHE A 27 6.46 -10.18 4.00
CA PHE A 27 5.03 -9.98 4.08
C PHE A 27 4.60 -8.61 3.52
N VAL A 28 5.33 -7.54 3.84
CA VAL A 28 5.12 -6.19 3.30
C VAL A 28 5.35 -6.16 1.80
N LEU A 29 6.46 -6.74 1.31
CA LEU A 29 6.75 -6.77 -0.13
C LEU A 29 5.68 -7.50 -0.94
N CYS A 30 5.08 -8.54 -0.37
CA CYS A 30 3.98 -9.21 -1.04
C CYS A 30 2.67 -8.40 -0.97
N ASN A 31 2.40 -7.75 0.16
CA ASN A 31 1.27 -6.83 0.30
C ASN A 31 1.38 -5.59 -0.62
N LEU A 32 2.60 -5.16 -0.95
CA LEU A 32 2.84 -4.10 -1.94
C LEU A 32 2.23 -4.43 -3.31
N VAL A 33 2.21 -5.70 -3.71
CA VAL A 33 1.55 -6.12 -4.97
C VAL A 33 0.05 -5.82 -4.90
N ILE A 34 -0.58 -6.06 -3.76
CA ILE A 34 -2.00 -5.77 -3.54
C ILE A 34 -2.23 -4.25 -3.60
N PHE A 35 -1.36 -3.45 -2.97
CA PHE A 35 -1.43 -2.00 -3.05
C PHE A 35 -1.31 -1.49 -4.49
N TRP A 36 -0.43 -2.06 -5.31
CA TRP A 36 -0.36 -1.70 -6.73
C TRP A 36 -1.64 -2.04 -7.49
N LEU A 37 -2.21 -3.23 -7.26
CA LEU A 37 -3.46 -3.64 -7.92
C LEU A 37 -4.63 -2.73 -7.52
N LEU A 38 -4.70 -2.33 -6.25
CA LEU A 38 -5.69 -1.37 -5.77
C LEU A 38 -5.44 0.03 -6.33
N GLY A 39 -4.18 0.44 -6.40
CA GLY A 39 -3.75 1.71 -6.99
C GLY A 39 -4.13 1.86 -8.47
N LEU A 40 -4.06 0.77 -9.24
CA LEU A 40 -4.53 0.78 -10.63
C LEU A 40 -6.03 1.10 -10.75
N ARG A 41 -6.85 0.88 -9.72
CA ARG A 41 -8.29 1.18 -9.78
C ARG A 41 -8.59 2.67 -9.80
N TYR A 42 -7.69 3.52 -9.32
CA TYR A 42 -7.82 4.98 -9.39
C TYR A 42 -7.82 5.52 -10.83
N ILE A 43 -7.37 4.71 -11.79
CA ILE A 43 -7.44 5.03 -13.21
C ILE A 43 -8.87 5.22 -13.71
N SER A 44 -9.84 4.55 -13.08
CA SER A 44 -11.24 4.56 -13.53
C SER A 44 -11.90 5.94 -13.43
N GLY A 45 -11.40 6.80 -12.55
CA GLY A 45 -11.85 8.20 -12.45
C GLY A 45 -11.13 9.17 -13.38
N LEU A 46 -10.14 8.71 -14.17
CA LEU A 46 -9.24 9.59 -14.92
C LEU A 46 -9.34 9.34 -16.42
N HIS A 47 -9.51 10.42 -17.19
CA HIS A 47 -9.43 10.38 -18.64
C HIS A 47 -7.96 10.39 -19.07
N ILE A 48 -7.45 9.25 -19.52
CA ILE A 48 -6.09 9.12 -20.06
C ILE A 48 -6.09 9.60 -21.50
N HIS A 49 -5.32 10.66 -21.79
CA HIS A 49 -5.28 11.24 -23.12
C HIS A 49 -4.08 10.75 -23.94
N ASN A 50 -2.94 10.47 -23.30
CA ASN A 50 -1.66 10.22 -23.96
C ASN A 50 -0.85 9.10 -23.29
N ALA A 51 0.01 8.41 -24.07
CA ALA A 51 0.88 7.34 -23.57
C ALA A 51 1.87 7.82 -22.48
N ILE A 52 2.30 9.09 -22.56
CA ILE A 52 3.15 9.73 -21.56
C ILE A 52 2.42 9.87 -20.22
N SER A 53 1.14 10.25 -20.25
CA SER A 53 0.29 10.37 -19.08
C SER A 53 0.02 9.00 -18.43
N MET A 54 -0.18 7.96 -19.23
CA MET A 54 -0.26 6.58 -18.73
C MET A 54 1.04 6.12 -18.07
N GLY A 55 2.19 6.39 -18.71
CA GLY A 55 3.50 6.09 -18.16
C GLY A 55 3.77 6.83 -16.85
N TYR A 56 3.34 8.10 -16.77
CA TYR A 56 3.41 8.89 -15.53
C TYR A 56 2.55 8.28 -14.43
N PHE A 57 1.29 7.94 -14.72
CA PHE A 57 0.39 7.31 -13.75
C PHE A 57 0.97 6.00 -13.20
N LEU A 58 1.46 5.12 -14.07
CA LEU A 58 2.06 3.85 -13.63
C LEU A 58 3.33 4.05 -12.80
N ALA A 59 4.24 4.93 -13.24
CA ALA A 59 5.46 5.22 -12.49
C ALA A 59 5.16 5.79 -11.10
N THR A 60 4.17 6.69 -11.03
CA THR A 60 3.70 7.35 -9.81
C THR A 60 2.96 6.37 -8.89
N ASN A 61 2.15 5.46 -9.45
CA ASN A 61 1.52 4.36 -8.71
C ASN A 61 2.57 3.46 -8.06
N PHE A 62 3.55 3.00 -8.86
CA PHE A 62 4.59 2.11 -8.36
C PHE A 62 5.44 2.76 -7.28
N SER A 63 5.88 4.01 -7.50
CA SER A 63 6.73 4.75 -6.56
C SER A 63 6.01 5.06 -5.25
N HIS A 64 4.78 5.55 -5.31
CA HIS A 64 4.02 5.96 -4.14
C HIS A 64 3.70 4.80 -3.20
N PHE A 65 3.08 3.73 -3.73
CA PHE A 65 2.72 2.58 -2.89
C PHE A 65 3.97 1.83 -2.40
N PHE A 66 5.08 1.88 -3.15
CA PHE A 66 6.36 1.38 -2.65
C PHE A 66 6.84 2.16 -1.42
N LEU A 67 6.85 3.50 -1.47
CA LEU A 67 7.19 4.34 -0.31
C LEU A 67 6.22 4.13 0.86
N LEU A 68 4.92 4.04 0.58
CA LEU A 68 3.90 3.78 1.59
C LEU A 68 4.11 2.42 2.26
N SER A 69 4.50 1.40 1.50
CA SER A 69 4.84 0.08 2.05
C SER A 69 6.05 0.14 2.99
N LEU A 70 7.06 0.97 2.68
CA LEU A 70 8.21 1.17 3.56
C LEU A 70 7.80 1.87 4.87
N ILE A 71 6.93 2.87 4.80
CA ILE A 71 6.40 3.55 6.01
C ILE A 71 5.58 2.56 6.84
N SER A 72 4.78 1.70 6.19
CA SER A 72 3.93 0.74 6.88
C SER A 72 4.71 -0.35 7.64
N LEU A 73 6.03 -0.52 7.41
CA LEU A 73 6.92 -1.41 8.20
C LEU A 73 7.14 -0.93 9.63
N VAL A 74 6.95 0.36 9.92
CA VAL A 74 7.19 0.92 11.26
C VAL A 74 6.38 0.17 12.33
N ILE A 75 5.10 -0.09 12.06
CA ILE A 75 4.22 -0.79 13.02
C ILE A 75 4.69 -2.24 13.27
N PRO A 76 4.90 -3.11 12.27
CA PRO A 76 5.51 -4.42 12.48
C PRO A 76 6.80 -4.37 13.30
N ILE A 77 7.71 -3.43 13.00
CA ILE A 77 8.97 -3.28 13.74
C ILE A 77 8.72 -2.99 15.23
N LEU A 78 7.80 -2.07 15.55
CA LEU A 78 7.46 -1.75 16.94
C LEU A 78 6.80 -2.95 17.65
N VAL A 79 5.88 -3.65 16.97
CA VAL A 79 5.13 -4.77 17.54
C VAL A 79 6.04 -5.96 17.87
N VAL A 80 7.14 -6.18 17.13
CA VAL A 80 8.15 -7.23 17.44
C VAL A 80 8.71 -7.09 18.86
N PHE A 81 8.84 -5.88 19.39
CA PHE A 81 9.39 -5.67 20.73
C PHE A 81 8.37 -6.01 21.84
N ILE A 82 7.08 -5.89 21.54
CA ILE A 82 5.99 -6.10 22.49
C ILE A 82 5.59 -7.59 22.54
N ILE A 83 5.43 -8.21 21.36
CA ILE A 83 4.87 -9.56 21.25
C ILE A 83 5.98 -10.62 21.14
N LYS A 84 6.11 -11.46 22.17
CA LYS A 84 7.13 -12.53 22.24
C LYS A 84 6.76 -13.80 21.46
N ASN A 85 5.48 -13.99 21.17
CA ASN A 85 4.97 -15.20 20.52
C ASN A 85 4.73 -14.93 19.02
N ASP A 86 5.37 -15.74 18.19
CA ASP A 86 5.36 -15.59 16.72
C ASP A 86 3.97 -15.72 16.11
N PHE A 87 3.10 -16.53 16.71
CA PHE A 87 1.72 -16.67 16.24
C PHE A 87 0.94 -15.37 16.39
N TYR A 88 0.93 -14.80 17.60
CA TYR A 88 0.22 -13.55 17.87
C TYR A 88 0.85 -12.38 17.11
N TYR A 89 2.17 -12.36 16.97
CA TYR A 89 2.86 -11.35 16.17
C TYR A 89 2.35 -11.34 14.73
N ARG A 90 2.31 -12.51 14.08
CA ARG A 90 1.81 -12.65 12.70
C ARG A 90 0.33 -12.30 12.58
N LEU A 91 -0.49 -12.67 13.56
CA LEU A 91 -1.92 -12.35 13.57
C LEU A 91 -2.15 -10.84 13.64
N VAL A 92 -1.43 -10.15 14.52
CA VAL A 92 -1.53 -8.69 14.67
C VAL A 92 -1.06 -7.97 13.41
N VAL A 93 0.06 -8.39 12.81
CA VAL A 93 0.55 -7.80 11.57
C VAL A 93 -0.41 -8.07 10.40
N ALA A 94 -0.96 -9.28 10.26
CA ALA A 94 -1.95 -9.58 9.22
C ALA A 94 -3.24 -8.76 9.39
N THR A 95 -3.70 -8.58 10.62
CA THR A 95 -4.87 -7.74 10.93
C THR A 95 -4.60 -6.27 10.59
N TYR A 96 -3.40 -5.76 10.92
CA TYR A 96 -2.98 -4.41 10.56
C TYR A 96 -2.98 -4.19 9.04
N TYR A 97 -2.45 -5.13 8.25
CA TYR A 97 -2.49 -5.05 6.79
C TYR A 97 -3.90 -5.16 6.22
N THR A 98 -4.75 -5.99 6.83
CA THR A 98 -6.17 -6.06 6.48
C THR A 98 -6.84 -4.70 6.64
N LEU A 99 -6.56 -3.98 7.74
CA LEU A 99 -7.08 -2.64 7.98
C LEU A 99 -6.56 -1.64 6.95
N LEU A 100 -5.26 -1.68 6.60
CA LEU A 100 -4.69 -0.80 5.57
C LEU A 100 -5.33 -1.06 4.20
N ILE A 101 -5.47 -2.32 3.79
CA ILE A 101 -6.13 -2.70 2.54
C ILE A 101 -7.58 -2.22 2.54
N SER A 102 -8.29 -2.44 3.64
CA SER A 102 -9.69 -2.02 3.78
C SER A 102 -9.83 -0.51 3.70
N LEU A 103 -8.93 0.24 4.33
CA LEU A 103 -8.89 1.71 4.27
C LEU A 103 -8.61 2.20 2.85
N LEU A 104 -7.67 1.57 2.13
CA LEU A 104 -7.36 1.92 0.75
C LEU A 104 -8.52 1.61 -0.20
N MET A 105 -9.23 0.50 0.00
CA MET A 105 -10.45 0.18 -0.73
C MET A 105 -11.56 1.19 -0.46
N LEU A 106 -11.72 1.59 0.81
CA LEU A 106 -12.67 2.60 1.24
C LEU A 106 -12.40 3.96 0.56
N ASP A 107 -11.15 4.42 0.58
CA ASP A 107 -10.72 5.65 -0.11
C ASP A 107 -11.04 5.56 -1.60
N GLN A 108 -10.72 4.44 -2.24
CA GLN A 108 -10.98 4.22 -3.66
C GLN A 108 -12.48 4.23 -4.01
N ALA A 109 -13.36 3.72 -3.13
CA ALA A 109 -14.80 3.78 -3.36
C ALA A 109 -15.35 5.20 -3.19
N VAL A 110 -14.84 5.97 -2.23
CA VAL A 110 -15.21 7.39 -2.06
C VAL A 110 -14.71 8.21 -3.25
N TYR A 111 -13.45 8.00 -3.67
CA TYR A 111 -12.84 8.69 -4.81
C TYR A 111 -13.61 8.44 -6.11
N ASN A 112 -14.11 7.22 -6.34
CA ASN A 112 -14.89 6.93 -7.55
C ASN A 112 -16.26 7.63 -7.60
N ILE A 113 -16.78 8.09 -6.47
CA ILE A 113 -18.09 8.78 -6.39
C ILE A 113 -17.90 10.29 -6.39
N PHE A 114 -16.96 10.79 -5.58
CA PHE A 114 -16.80 12.23 -5.33
C PHE A 114 -15.58 12.85 -6.02
N TYR A 115 -14.69 12.05 -6.61
CA TYR A 115 -13.37 12.47 -7.12
C TYR A 115 -12.50 13.17 -6.07
N GLU A 116 -12.81 12.95 -4.79
CA GLU A 116 -12.08 13.46 -3.64
C GLU A 116 -11.68 12.28 -2.76
N HIS A 117 -10.48 12.37 -2.18
CA HIS A 117 -9.99 11.38 -1.22
C HIS A 117 -10.76 11.42 0.10
N LEU A 118 -10.58 10.38 0.91
CA LEU A 118 -11.28 10.16 2.17
C LEU A 118 -11.07 11.34 3.14
N ARG A 119 -12.07 12.20 3.23
CA ARG A 119 -12.25 13.18 4.30
C ARG A 119 -13.38 12.71 5.19
N TRP A 120 -13.27 13.00 6.50
CA TRP A 120 -14.31 12.63 7.47
C TRP A 120 -15.71 13.11 7.07
N ILE A 121 -15.80 14.28 6.42
CA ILE A 121 -17.07 14.85 5.95
C ILE A 121 -17.69 14.01 4.81
N ASN A 122 -16.90 13.65 3.80
CA ASN A 122 -17.36 12.90 2.63
C ASN A 122 -17.81 11.48 3.00
N LEU A 123 -17.17 10.86 4.00
CA LEU A 123 -17.56 9.55 4.51
C LEU A 123 -18.93 9.61 5.21
N VAL A 124 -19.16 10.66 6.01
CA VAL A 124 -20.44 10.89 6.66
C VAL A 124 -21.54 11.16 5.64
N ASP A 125 -21.26 11.96 4.59
CA ASP A 125 -22.22 12.25 3.52
C ASP A 125 -22.57 11.01 2.68
N LEU A 126 -21.58 10.14 2.39
CA LEU A 126 -21.83 8.87 1.70
C LEU A 126 -22.75 7.96 2.54
N LEU A 127 -22.53 7.92 3.86
CA LEU A 127 -23.29 7.06 4.77
C LEU A 127 -24.68 7.62 5.12
N LEU A 128 -24.86 8.94 5.21
CA LEU A 128 -26.10 9.57 5.67
C LEU A 128 -27.00 10.06 4.53
N ALA A 129 -26.44 10.60 3.43
CA ALA A 129 -27.24 11.24 2.38
C ALA A 129 -27.79 10.24 1.35
N HIS A 130 -27.21 9.04 1.26
CA HIS A 130 -27.47 8.11 0.17
C HIS A 130 -27.89 6.72 0.68
N ALA A 131 -29.11 6.59 1.22
CA ALA A 131 -29.61 5.37 1.87
C ALA A 131 -29.47 4.08 1.00
N ARG A 132 -29.63 4.18 -0.32
CA ARG A 132 -29.43 3.03 -1.23
C ARG A 132 -27.95 2.63 -1.35
N TYR A 133 -27.07 3.62 -1.47
CA TYR A 133 -25.62 3.38 -1.52
C TYR A 133 -25.10 2.90 -0.16
N GLN A 134 -25.67 3.37 0.94
CA GLN A 134 -25.32 2.94 2.29
C GLN A 134 -25.50 1.42 2.48
N VAL A 135 -26.64 0.86 2.05
CA VAL A 135 -26.93 -0.58 2.24
C VAL A 135 -26.02 -1.45 1.38
N ASP A 136 -25.87 -1.12 0.09
CA ASP A 136 -25.01 -1.88 -0.82
C ASP A 136 -23.52 -1.77 -0.42
N PHE A 137 -23.08 -0.59 -0.02
CA PHE A 137 -21.73 -0.35 0.47
C PHE A 137 -21.45 -1.15 1.74
N VAL A 138 -22.28 -1.01 2.78
CA VAL A 138 -22.08 -1.73 4.05
C VAL A 138 -22.07 -3.23 3.83
N ASN A 139 -22.97 -3.76 2.99
CA ASN A 139 -23.02 -5.20 2.69
C ASN A 139 -21.74 -5.70 1.99
N VAL A 140 -21.26 -4.99 0.96
CA VAL A 140 -20.06 -5.40 0.22
C VAL A 140 -18.82 -5.36 1.11
N TYR A 141 -18.64 -4.31 1.92
CA TYR A 141 -17.47 -4.20 2.81
C TYR A 141 -17.54 -5.16 3.99
N PHE A 142 -18.73 -5.37 4.57
CA PHE A 142 -18.92 -6.33 5.67
C PHE A 142 -18.59 -7.77 5.23
N ILE A 143 -18.88 -8.12 3.98
CA ILE A 143 -18.49 -9.40 3.40
C ILE A 143 -16.99 -9.41 3.06
N ALA A 144 -16.48 -8.36 2.38
CA ALA A 144 -15.12 -8.33 1.88
C ALA A 144 -14.05 -8.36 2.99
N ILE A 145 -14.23 -7.63 4.09
CA ILE A 145 -13.22 -7.48 5.14
C ILE A 145 -12.85 -8.84 5.79
N PRO A 146 -13.79 -9.70 6.22
CA PRO A 146 -13.49 -11.05 6.69
C PRO A 146 -12.73 -11.90 5.68
N PHE A 147 -13.06 -11.80 4.38
CA PHE A 147 -12.34 -12.54 3.34
C PHE A 147 -10.92 -12.02 3.14
N ILE A 148 -10.70 -10.70 3.20
CA ILE A 148 -9.35 -10.10 3.17
C ILE A 148 -8.55 -10.57 4.39
N LEU A 149 -9.15 -10.55 5.59
CA LEU A 149 -8.48 -11.03 6.80
C LEU A 149 -8.08 -12.49 6.68
N LEU A 150 -8.99 -13.34 6.19
CA LEU A 150 -8.72 -14.75 5.98
C LEU A 150 -7.57 -14.94 4.98
N PHE A 151 -7.60 -14.20 3.86
CA PHE A 151 -6.54 -14.21 2.87
C PHE A 151 -5.19 -13.80 3.49
N GLU A 152 -5.13 -12.68 4.21
CA GLU A 152 -3.90 -12.19 4.84
C GLU A 152 -3.34 -13.18 5.88
N VAL A 153 -4.21 -13.82 6.67
CA VAL A 153 -3.79 -14.83 7.66
C VAL A 153 -3.25 -16.10 6.98
N LEU A 154 -3.91 -16.60 5.94
CA LEU A 154 -3.44 -17.77 5.18
C LEU A 154 -2.11 -17.46 4.47
N PHE A 155 -2.02 -16.26 3.89
CA PHE A 155 -0.85 -15.80 3.18
C PHE A 155 0.34 -15.56 4.13
N SER A 156 0.07 -14.99 5.30
CA SER A 156 1.01 -14.86 6.42
C SER A 156 1.62 -16.22 6.81
N ALA A 157 0.78 -17.24 6.97
CA ALA A 157 1.20 -18.60 7.28
C ALA A 157 2.00 -19.23 6.13
N TYR A 158 1.64 -18.95 4.88
CA TYR A 158 2.38 -19.41 3.70
C TYR A 158 3.80 -18.83 3.66
N ILE A 159 3.95 -17.50 3.82
CA ILE A 159 5.26 -16.84 3.82
C ILE A 159 6.12 -17.35 4.97
N TRP A 160 5.55 -17.57 6.15
CA TRP A 160 6.28 -18.13 7.29
C TRP A 160 6.93 -19.49 6.96
N ARG A 161 6.22 -20.36 6.24
CA ARG A 161 6.76 -21.67 5.82
C ARG A 161 7.90 -21.54 4.81
N ARG A 162 7.98 -20.44 4.06
CA ARG A 162 8.98 -20.21 3.00
C ARG A 162 10.13 -19.30 3.42
N ILE A 163 10.09 -18.73 4.63
CA ILE A 163 11.04 -17.70 5.07
C ILE A 163 12.51 -18.13 5.07
N LEU A 164 12.78 -19.42 5.24
CA LEU A 164 14.15 -19.95 5.21
C LEU A 164 14.72 -20.00 3.78
N HIS A 165 13.86 -20.10 2.76
CA HIS A 165 14.25 -20.08 1.36
C HIS A 165 14.30 -18.64 0.79
N LEU A 166 13.59 -17.70 1.42
CA LEU A 166 13.54 -16.30 1.00
C LEU A 166 14.72 -15.52 1.56
N HIS A 167 15.80 -15.43 0.78
CA HIS A 167 17.01 -14.72 1.18
C HIS A 167 16.89 -13.21 0.90
N PHE A 168 17.05 -12.39 1.94
CA PHE A 168 16.99 -10.93 1.85
C PHE A 168 18.04 -10.37 0.88
N ARG A 169 19.26 -10.94 0.86
CA ARG A 169 20.34 -10.52 -0.05
C ARG A 169 20.32 -11.25 -1.38
N SER A 170 19.13 -11.56 -1.91
CA SER A 170 19.02 -12.16 -3.24
C SER A 170 19.23 -11.11 -4.32
N LYS A 171 19.80 -11.51 -5.47
CA LYS A 171 19.92 -10.63 -6.65
C LYS A 171 18.58 -10.01 -7.04
N PHE A 172 17.50 -10.78 -6.90
CA PHE A 172 16.13 -10.32 -7.13
C PHE A 172 15.78 -9.09 -6.30
N THR A 173 16.09 -9.10 -5.00
CA THR A 173 15.78 -7.98 -4.09
C THR A 173 16.51 -6.71 -4.50
N TYR A 174 17.79 -6.81 -4.85
CA TYR A 174 18.58 -5.66 -5.31
C TYR A 174 18.04 -5.07 -6.62
N ILE A 175 17.73 -5.92 -7.60
CA ILE A 175 17.16 -5.47 -8.88
C ILE A 175 15.80 -4.81 -8.65
N PHE A 176 14.97 -5.40 -7.79
CA PHE A 176 13.66 -4.86 -7.44
C PHE A 176 13.76 -3.46 -6.81
N PHE A 177 14.59 -3.27 -5.79
CA PHE A 177 14.78 -1.95 -5.17
C PHE A 177 15.33 -0.93 -6.14
N PHE A 178 16.27 -1.33 -7.00
CA PHE A 178 16.82 -0.45 -8.02
C PHE A 178 15.76 0.00 -9.03
N LEU A 179 14.89 -0.91 -9.47
CA LEU A 179 13.77 -0.57 -10.35
C LEU A 179 12.79 0.40 -9.66
N MET A 180 12.47 0.17 -8.38
CA MET A 180 11.60 1.09 -7.63
C MET A 180 12.22 2.47 -7.45
N LEU A 181 13.54 2.55 -7.23
CA LEU A 181 14.27 3.82 -7.20
C LEU A 181 14.16 4.56 -8.54
N ILE A 182 14.31 3.84 -9.66
CA ILE A 182 14.11 4.42 -10.99
C ILE A 182 12.69 4.97 -11.13
N CYS A 183 11.66 4.23 -10.71
CA CYS A 183 10.27 4.72 -10.74
C CYS A 183 10.07 5.99 -9.91
N ILE A 184 10.69 6.08 -8.72
CA ILE A 184 10.66 7.29 -7.87
C ILE A 184 11.31 8.46 -8.62
N CYS A 185 12.54 8.29 -9.11
CA CYS A 185 13.23 9.35 -9.84
C CYS A 185 12.45 9.78 -11.08
N TRP A 186 11.94 8.83 -11.85
CA TRP A 186 11.19 9.08 -13.08
C TRP A 186 9.89 9.85 -12.83
N SER A 187 9.08 9.42 -11.85
CA SER A 187 7.84 10.11 -11.47
C SER A 187 8.09 11.55 -11.02
N ASN A 188 9.14 11.79 -10.21
CA ASN A 188 9.49 13.14 -9.77
C ASN A 188 10.02 14.02 -10.92
N SER A 189 10.88 13.48 -11.78
CA SER A 189 11.40 14.22 -12.94
C SER A 189 10.29 14.64 -13.91
N LEU A 190 9.34 13.74 -14.19
CA LEU A 190 8.18 14.07 -15.03
C LEU A 190 7.27 15.12 -14.38
N TYR A 191 7.12 15.10 -13.06
CA TYR A 191 6.36 16.13 -12.34
C TYR A 191 7.01 17.51 -12.47
N ILE A 192 8.33 17.62 -12.27
CA ILE A 192 9.08 18.87 -12.44
C ILE A 192 8.98 19.37 -13.90
N TYR A 193 9.09 18.46 -14.87
CA TYR A 193 8.90 18.81 -16.27
C TYR A 193 7.48 19.35 -16.56
N ALA A 194 6.45 18.67 -16.04
CA ALA A 194 5.07 19.08 -16.22
C ALA A 194 4.79 20.46 -15.61
N MET A 195 5.39 20.75 -14.45
CA MET A 195 5.30 22.06 -13.79
C MET A 195 5.98 23.17 -14.61
N ASN A 196 7.13 22.90 -15.23
CA ASN A 196 7.83 23.90 -16.05
C ASN A 196 7.20 24.14 -17.43
N THR A 197 6.36 23.22 -17.90
CA THR A 197 5.75 23.27 -19.23
C THR A 197 4.24 23.49 -19.18
N ASP A 198 3.69 23.73 -17.99
CA ASP A 198 2.25 23.85 -17.72
C ASP A 198 1.41 22.72 -18.34
N ASN A 199 1.95 21.51 -18.31
CA ASN A 199 1.33 20.36 -18.96
C ASN A 199 0.17 19.84 -18.10
N VAL A 200 -1.04 20.37 -18.35
CA VAL A 200 -2.26 20.08 -17.61
C VAL A 200 -2.59 18.58 -17.61
N ASP A 201 -2.22 17.84 -18.66
CA ASP A 201 -2.47 16.40 -18.72
C ASP A 201 -1.72 15.63 -17.63
N ILE A 202 -0.51 16.06 -17.26
CA ILE A 202 0.27 15.39 -16.20
C ILE A 202 -0.08 15.97 -14.82
N LEU A 203 -0.33 17.27 -14.73
CA LEU A 203 -0.63 17.95 -13.48
C LEU A 203 -1.95 17.49 -12.83
N LYS A 204 -2.95 17.06 -13.62
CA LYS A 204 -4.19 16.45 -13.12
C LYS A 204 -3.95 15.22 -12.23
N TYR A 205 -2.82 14.54 -12.40
CA TYR A 205 -2.51 13.33 -11.63
C TYR A 205 -1.95 13.60 -10.23
N ARG A 206 -1.75 14.88 -9.85
CA ARG A 206 -1.19 15.30 -8.56
C ARG A 206 -2.06 14.91 -7.35
N SER A 207 -3.36 14.80 -7.53
CA SER A 207 -4.32 14.50 -6.44
C SER A 207 -5.02 13.16 -6.62
N VAL A 208 -4.35 12.21 -7.27
CA VAL A 208 -4.95 10.92 -7.64
C VAL A 208 -4.80 9.85 -6.58
N PHE A 209 -3.73 9.93 -5.77
CA PHE A 209 -3.48 8.95 -4.71
C PHE A 209 -3.61 9.61 -3.33
N PRO A 210 -4.18 8.90 -2.35
CA PRO A 210 -4.32 9.42 -1.00
C PRO A 210 -2.95 9.67 -0.38
N LEU A 211 -2.83 10.71 0.45
CA LEU A 211 -1.57 11.08 1.14
C LEU A 211 -0.40 11.43 0.19
N MET A 212 -0.67 11.74 -1.08
CA MET A 212 0.36 12.30 -1.93
C MET A 212 0.68 13.74 -1.55
N PHE A 213 1.94 13.96 -1.20
CA PHE A 213 2.52 15.29 -1.06
C PHE A 213 3.62 15.43 -2.10
N TYR A 214 3.48 16.45 -2.95
CA TYR A 214 4.51 16.79 -3.93
C TYR A 214 5.36 17.91 -3.35
N PHE A 215 6.67 17.82 -3.54
CA PHE A 215 7.56 18.95 -3.31
C PHE A 215 7.28 20.00 -4.38
N THR A 216 6.56 21.04 -4.00
CA THR A 216 6.48 22.26 -4.80
C THR A 216 7.74 23.07 -4.50
N PRO A 217 8.57 23.40 -5.50
CA PRO A 217 9.56 24.45 -5.35
C PRO A 217 8.80 25.73 -5.00
N ASP A 218 9.14 26.32 -3.86
CA ASP A 218 8.53 27.55 -3.34
C ASP A 218 8.90 28.74 -4.24
N ASN A 219 8.29 28.78 -5.42
CA ASN A 219 8.45 29.81 -6.43
C ASN A 219 7.12 30.54 -6.60
N GLY A 220 6.44 30.93 -5.51
CA GLY A 220 5.39 31.97 -5.48
C GLY A 220 4.27 31.92 -6.53
N LEU A 221 4.05 30.80 -7.22
CA LEU A 221 3.00 30.61 -8.21
C LEU A 221 1.87 29.83 -7.54
N ASP A 222 1.23 30.52 -6.60
CA ASP A 222 -0.13 30.25 -6.14
C ASP A 222 -1.13 30.53 -7.28
N TYR A 223 -1.05 29.76 -8.36
CA TYR A 223 -2.07 29.76 -9.40
C TYR A 223 -2.25 28.34 -9.90
N LEU A 224 -3.18 27.62 -9.30
CA LEU A 224 -4.46 27.24 -9.93
C LEU A 224 -5.26 26.38 -8.93
N PRO A 225 -6.61 26.53 -8.92
CA PRO A 225 -7.51 25.93 -7.93
C PRO A 225 -7.51 24.40 -7.94
#